data_AF-A0AAW5QTC1-F1
#
_entry.id   AF-A0AAW5QTC1-F1
#
_cell.length_a   1.000
_cell.length_b   1.000
_cell.length_c   1.000
_cell.angle_alpha   90.00
_cell.angle_beta   90.00
_cell.angle_gamma   90.00
#
_symmetry.space_group_name_H-M   'P 1'
#
loop_
_entity.id
_entity.type
_entity.pdbx_description
1 polymer ?
#
loop_
_entity_poly.entity_id
_entity_poly.type
_entity_poly.pdbx_seq_one_letter_code
_entity_poly.pdbx_strand_id
1 'polypeptide(L)'
;IDDYRDLESVNHFHERVRAGDDPAAVLAGIAPVSRDNARTPVHWDSSEKAGFTTGEPWIALAPDHGTVNADAQVGVPGSVFEHYRRL
;
A
#
# COMPACT_ATOMS: atom_id res chain seq x y z
N ILE A 1 13.95 -2.03 3.76
CA ILE A 1 13.46 -3.34 3.26
C ILE A 1 12.43 -3.95 4.20
N ASP A 2 12.50 -3.68 5.51
CA ASP A 2 11.63 -4.27 6.53
C ASP A 2 10.14 -3.93 6.41
N ASP A 3 9.77 -2.93 5.61
CA ASP A 3 8.38 -2.58 5.32
C ASP A 3 7.75 -3.46 4.23
N TYR A 4 8.55 -4.24 3.49
CA TYR A 4 8.08 -5.11 2.41
C TYR A 4 7.72 -6.50 2.94
N ARG A 5 6.70 -7.12 2.35
CA ARG A 5 6.26 -8.50 2.61
C ARG A 5 6.36 -9.37 1.37
N ASP A 6 6.44 -8.77 0.19
CA ASP A 6 6.61 -9.44 -1.07
C ASP A 6 7.95 -10.18 -1.14
N LEU A 7 7.89 -11.51 -1.21
CA LEU A 7 9.08 -12.36 -1.23
C LEU A 7 10.02 -12.04 -2.40
N GLU A 8 9.47 -11.67 -3.56
CA GLU A 8 10.25 -11.25 -4.73
C GLU A 8 11.04 -9.97 -4.45
N SER A 9 10.39 -8.94 -3.90
CA SER A 9 11.04 -7.69 -3.51
C SER A 9 12.14 -7.92 -2.46
N VAL A 10 11.85 -8.75 -1.44
CA VAL A 10 12.83 -9.12 -0.39
C VAL A 10 14.02 -9.88 -0.97
N ASN A 11 13.76 -10.88 -1.80
CA ASN A 11 14.82 -11.69 -2.43
C ASN A 11 15.67 -10.83 -3.37
N HIS A 12 15.04 -10.01 -4.21
CA HIS A 12 15.74 -9.13 -5.13
C HIS A 12 16.65 -8.15 -4.38
N PHE A 13 16.14 -7.52 -3.32
CA PHE A 13 16.96 -6.63 -2.49
C PHE A 13 18.20 -7.33 -1.96
N HIS A 14 18.05 -8.51 -1.35
CA HIS A 14 19.17 -9.25 -0.79
C HIS A 14 20.15 -9.76 -1.87
N GLU A 15 19.66 -10.17 -3.03
CA GLU A 15 20.50 -10.59 -4.16
C GLU A 15 21.37 -9.43 -4.65
N ARG A 16 20.77 -8.27 -4.94
CA ARG A 16 21.48 -7.09 -5.45
C ARG A 16 22.47 -6.52 -4.46
N VAL A 17 22.07 -6.39 -3.19
CA VAL A 17 22.96 -5.91 -2.12
C VAL A 17 24.15 -6.86 -1.91
N ARG A 18 23.94 -8.18 -1.98
CA ARG A 18 25.05 -9.16 -1.92
C ARG A 18 25.98 -9.06 -3.13
N ALA A 19 25.47 -8.65 -4.29
CA ALA A 19 26.26 -8.39 -5.49
C ALA A 19 27.05 -7.06 -5.42
N GLY A 20 26.86 -6.24 -4.38
CA GLY A 20 27.60 -5.00 -4.16
C GLY A 20 26.88 -3.73 -4.60
N ASP A 21 25.61 -3.81 -5.00
CA ASP A 21 24.81 -2.64 -5.33
C ASP A 21 24.50 -1.80 -4.08
N ASP A 22 24.30 -0.49 -4.27
CA ASP A 22 23.86 0.42 -3.21
C ASP A 22 22.45 0.05 -2.71
N PRO A 23 22.28 -0.31 -1.42
CA PRO A 23 20.98 -0.66 -0.86
C PRO A 23 19.90 0.42 -1.05
N ALA A 24 20.27 1.70 -0.98
CA ALA A 24 19.31 2.78 -1.14
C ALA A 24 18.78 2.86 -2.58
N ALA A 25 19.68 2.78 -3.57
CA ALA A 25 19.30 2.72 -4.98
C ALA A 25 18.43 1.50 -5.31
N VAL A 26 18.75 0.32 -4.77
CA VAL A 26 17.94 -0.89 -4.97
C VAL A 26 16.53 -0.71 -4.37
N LEU A 27 16.41 -0.18 -3.16
CA LEU A 27 15.09 0.11 -2.56
C LEU A 27 14.28 1.11 -3.39
N ALA A 28 14.93 2.16 -3.89
CA ALA A 28 14.27 3.14 -4.76
C ALA A 28 13.77 2.52 -6.07
N GLY A 29 14.49 1.52 -6.61
CA GLY A 29 14.06 0.76 -7.79
C GLY A 29 12.89 -0.19 -7.52
N ILE A 30 12.81 -0.78 -6.32
CA ILE A 30 11.72 -1.67 -5.92
C ILE A 30 10.42 -0.89 -5.67
N ALA A 31 10.50 0.26 -5.02
CA ALA A 31 9.33 1.03 -4.59
C ALA A 31 8.23 1.23 -5.66
N PRO A 32 8.53 1.64 -6.91
CA PRO A 32 7.48 1.85 -7.92
C PRO A 32 6.88 0.57 -8.50
N VAL A 33 7.54 -0.59 -8.36
CA VAL A 33 7.15 -1.83 -9.05
C VAL A 33 6.73 -2.95 -8.10
N SER A 34 6.92 -2.78 -6.80
CA SER A 34 6.53 -3.78 -5.81
C SER A 34 5.03 -4.08 -5.87
N ARG A 35 4.71 -5.37 -5.79
CA ARG A 35 3.32 -5.84 -5.70
C ARG A 35 2.67 -5.47 -4.37
N ASP A 36 3.45 -5.16 -3.33
CA ASP A 36 2.91 -4.73 -2.04
C ASP A 36 2.16 -3.40 -2.14
N ASN A 37 2.44 -2.57 -3.16
CA ASN A 37 1.67 -1.37 -3.46
C ASN A 37 0.17 -1.65 -3.66
N ALA A 38 -0.18 -2.85 -4.15
CA ALA A 38 -1.56 -3.28 -4.36
C ALA A 38 -2.11 -4.15 -3.21
N ARG A 39 -1.34 -4.35 -2.14
CA ARG A 39 -1.67 -5.25 -1.01
C ARG A 39 -1.81 -4.53 0.32
N THR A 40 -1.63 -3.21 0.34
CA THR A 40 -1.93 -2.41 1.54
C THR A 40 -3.40 -2.63 1.92
N PRO A 41 -3.73 -2.56 3.22
CA PRO A 41 -5.10 -2.79 3.68
C PRO A 41 -6.10 -1.86 2.99
N VAL A 42 -7.32 -2.37 2.73
CA VAL A 42 -8.40 -1.54 2.19
C VAL A 42 -8.77 -0.46 3.21
N HIS A 43 -8.92 0.78 2.73
CA HIS A 43 -9.36 1.90 3.57
C HIS A 43 -10.89 2.01 3.57
N TRP A 44 -11.53 1.48 4.59
CA TRP A 44 -13.00 1.56 4.72
C TRP A 44 -13.44 2.94 5.18
N ASP A 45 -12.77 3.50 6.20
CA ASP A 45 -13.10 4.81 6.77
C ASP A 45 -11.84 5.50 7.34
N SER A 46 -12.04 6.62 8.04
CA SER A 46 -10.97 7.41 8.67
C SER A 46 -10.63 6.99 10.11
N SER A 47 -11.19 5.89 10.60
CA SER A 47 -10.89 5.36 11.93
C SER A 47 -9.50 4.71 11.99
N GLU A 48 -9.13 4.25 13.19
CA GLU A 48 -7.88 3.54 13.39
C GLU A 48 -7.76 2.35 12.43
N LYS A 49 -6.56 2.18 11.86
CA LYS A 49 -6.28 1.18 10.81
C LYS A 49 -7.26 1.22 9.63
N ALA A 50 -7.84 2.40 9.34
CA ALA A 50 -8.79 2.66 8.27
C ALA A 50 -10.04 1.75 8.31
N GLY A 51 -10.45 1.31 9.50
CA GLY A 51 -11.55 0.36 9.68
C GLY A 51 -11.27 -1.06 9.16
N PHE A 52 -10.03 -1.36 8.74
CA PHE A 52 -9.68 -2.66 8.17
C PHE A 52 -9.67 -3.79 9.22
N THR A 53 -9.17 -3.49 10.42
CA THR A 53 -9.04 -4.45 11.52
C THR A 53 -8.96 -3.71 12.85
N THR A 54 -9.33 -4.39 13.94
CA THR A 54 -9.07 -3.93 15.32
C THR A 54 -7.75 -4.46 15.88
N GLY A 55 -7.05 -5.35 15.14
CA GLY A 55 -5.73 -5.85 15.47
C GLY A 55 -4.61 -5.09 14.76
N GLU A 56 -3.47 -5.74 14.58
CA GLU A 56 -2.37 -5.19 13.78
C GLU A 56 -2.46 -5.67 12.33
N PRO A 57 -2.51 -4.76 11.34
CA PRO A 57 -2.38 -5.12 9.93
C PRO A 57 -1.08 -5.87 9.65
N TRP A 58 -1.14 -6.88 8.80
CA TRP A 58 0.03 -7.68 8.40
C TRP A 58 1.05 -6.90 7.57
N ILE A 59 0.60 -5.81 6.94
CA ILE A 59 1.39 -4.80 6.22
C ILE A 59 0.83 -3.40 6.53
N ALA A 60 1.70 -2.39 6.53
CA ALA A 60 1.32 -1.02 6.88
C ALA A 60 0.25 -0.44 5.95
N LEU A 61 -0.51 0.52 6.47
CA LEU A 61 -1.49 1.30 5.70
C LEU A 61 -0.78 2.28 4.78
N ALA A 62 -1.45 2.67 3.70
CA ALA A 62 -0.96 3.78 2.91
C ALA A 62 -1.13 5.10 3.70
N PRO A 63 -0.22 6.08 3.55
CA PRO A 63 -0.22 7.32 4.34
C PRO A 63 -1.48 8.18 4.21
N ASP A 64 -2.23 8.02 3.12
CA ASP A 64 -3.40 8.80 2.75
C ASP A 64 -4.74 8.17 3.17
N HIS A 65 -4.72 7.08 3.96
CA HIS A 65 -5.94 6.37 4.37
C HIS A 65 -6.99 7.25 5.08
N GLY A 66 -6.55 8.27 5.81
CA GLY A 66 -7.46 9.20 6.49
C GLY A 66 -8.29 10.09 5.54
N THR A 67 -7.84 10.29 4.29
CA THR A 67 -8.51 11.13 3.30
C THR A 67 -9.02 10.35 2.08
N VAL A 68 -8.40 9.22 1.74
CA VAL A 68 -8.80 8.34 0.63
C VAL A 68 -9.34 7.04 1.21
N ASN A 69 -10.65 6.98 1.44
CA ASN A 69 -11.37 5.81 1.96
C ASN A 69 -12.78 5.70 1.38
N ALA A 70 -13.44 4.56 1.59
CA ALA A 70 -14.77 4.29 1.04
C ALA A 70 -15.85 5.21 1.64
N ASP A 71 -15.85 5.42 2.96
CA ASP A 71 -16.81 6.29 3.66
C ASP A 71 -16.81 7.72 3.10
N ALA A 72 -15.63 8.26 2.78
CA ALA A 72 -15.47 9.58 2.16
C ALA A 72 -15.91 9.64 0.68
N GLN A 73 -16.28 8.52 0.05
CA GLN A 73 -16.63 8.45 -1.37
C GLN A 73 -18.04 7.94 -1.66
N VAL A 74 -18.61 7.08 -0.82
CA VAL A 74 -19.94 6.51 -1.01
C VAL A 74 -21.00 7.62 -0.92
N GLY A 75 -21.85 7.75 -1.94
CA GLY A 75 -22.89 8.77 -1.96
C GLY A 75 -22.40 10.19 -2.21
N VAL A 76 -21.08 10.39 -2.39
CA VAL A 76 -20.48 11.71 -2.65
C VAL A 76 -20.51 12.00 -4.15
N PRO A 77 -21.26 13.00 -4.63
CA PRO A 77 -21.34 13.31 -6.05
C PRO A 77 -19.96 13.62 -6.63
N GLY A 78 -19.60 12.91 -7.71
CA GLY A 78 -18.32 13.08 -8.38
C GLY A 78 -17.15 12.28 -7.82
N SER A 79 -17.35 11.47 -6.77
CA SER A 79 -16.30 10.56 -6.27
C SER A 79 -15.95 9.47 -7.28
N VAL A 80 -14.78 8.84 -7.11
CA VAL A 80 -14.36 7.70 -7.95
C VAL A 80 -15.33 6.53 -7.75
N PHE A 81 -15.77 6.27 -6.51
CA PHE A 81 -16.79 5.26 -6.22
C PHE A 81 -18.08 5.48 -7.03
N GLU A 82 -18.60 6.72 -7.03
CA GLU A 82 -19.84 7.06 -7.75
C GLU A 82 -19.68 7.08 -9.27
N HIS A 83 -18.45 7.32 -9.76
CA HIS A 83 -18.14 7.13 -11.16
C HIS A 83 -18.25 5.65 -11.55
N TYR A 84 -17.57 4.75 -10.82
CA TYR A 84 -17.57 3.32 -11.11
C TYR A 84 -18.93 2.66 -10.90
N ARG A 85 -19.72 3.08 -9.91
CA ARG A 85 -21.09 2.57 -9.69
C ARG A 85 -22.03 2.79 -10.88
N ARG A 86 -21.77 3.83 -11.68
CA ARG A 86 -22.60 4.22 -12.83
C ARG A 86 -22.18 3.55 -14.14
N LEU A 87 -20.91 3.12 -14.26
CA LEU A 87 -20.40 2.43 -15.46
C LEU A 87 -21.12 1.08 -15.66
#